data_AF-A0A2S2NDH8-F1
#
_entry.id   AF-A0A2S2NDH8-F1
#
_cell.length_a   1.000
_cell.length_b   1.000
_cell.length_c   1.000
_cell.angle_alpha   90.00
_cell.angle_beta   90.00
_cell.angle_gamma   90.00
#
_symmetry.space_group_name_H-M   'P 1'
#
loop_
_entity.id
_entity.type
_entity.pdbx_description
1 polymer ?
#
loop_
_entity_poly.entity_id
_entity_poly.type
_entity_poly.pdbx_seq_one_letter_code
_entity_poly.pdbx_strand_id
1 'polypeptide(L)'
;MYVHNSSDEHGGRIRSRSRSPHRVIDILLGNEGAPSRRVPGLRGHLVYADDVGYTYVQNHQSTNRRLVLNTYRQLRCSRYERGCTATASMSLFPENSPIVMYQPHNHHVGHDIEIGAFYDAMRRRALTEGTPVRTIMNNNFLDFQMQL
;
A
#
# COMPACT_ATOMS: atom_id res chain seq x y z
N MET A 1 54.67 41.37 -6.25
CA MET A 1 53.34 41.36 -6.90
C MET A 1 52.33 40.74 -5.93
N TYR A 2 51.09 41.17 -6.06
CA TYR A 2 49.95 41.16 -5.13
C TYR A 2 49.57 39.84 -4.43
N VAL A 3 49.04 40.01 -3.22
CA VAL A 3 48.15 39.08 -2.51
C VAL A 3 46.72 39.28 -3.03
N HIS A 4 45.98 38.21 -3.32
CA HIS A 4 44.52 38.22 -3.33
C HIS A 4 43.95 36.85 -2.97
N ASN A 5 43.12 36.84 -1.93
CA ASN A 5 42.20 35.75 -1.57
C ASN A 5 41.13 35.56 -2.65
N SER A 6 40.61 34.34 -2.80
CA SER A 6 39.16 34.06 -2.98
C SER A 6 38.88 32.58 -2.76
N SER A 7 38.24 32.29 -1.64
CA SER A 7 37.44 31.10 -1.41
C SER A 7 36.23 31.14 -2.34
N ASP A 8 35.89 30.03 -2.99
CA ASP A 8 34.51 29.76 -3.41
C ASP A 8 34.27 28.25 -3.46
N GLU A 9 33.66 27.77 -2.38
CA GLU A 9 33.01 26.48 -2.30
C GLU A 9 31.86 26.45 -3.32
N HIS A 10 31.95 25.60 -4.33
CA HIS A 10 30.78 25.21 -5.12
C HIS A 10 30.50 23.74 -4.89
N GLY A 11 29.62 23.50 -3.92
CA GLY A 11 29.02 22.20 -3.62
C GLY A 11 28.41 21.59 -4.88
N GLY A 12 29.15 20.65 -5.48
CA GLY A 12 28.67 19.77 -6.53
C GLY A 12 27.61 18.84 -5.99
N ARG A 13 26.36 19.33 -5.92
CA ARG A 13 25.17 18.51 -5.66
C ARG A 13 25.13 17.41 -6.72
N ILE A 14 25.37 16.18 -6.29
CA ILE A 14 25.18 14.97 -7.08
C ILE A 14 23.74 14.98 -7.58
N ARG A 15 23.54 15.38 -8.84
CA ARG A 15 22.26 15.23 -9.53
C ARG A 15 22.12 13.75 -9.83
N SER A 16 21.47 13.03 -8.91
CA SER A 16 20.98 11.67 -9.12
C SER A 16 20.13 11.66 -10.39
N ARG A 17 20.74 11.27 -11.50
CA ARG A 17 20.08 11.19 -12.79
C ARG A 17 18.95 10.17 -12.68
N SER A 18 17.75 10.66 -12.97
CA SER A 18 16.50 9.93 -13.08
C SER A 18 16.70 8.61 -13.81
N ARG A 19 16.48 7.48 -13.13
CA ARG A 19 16.34 6.18 -13.78
C ARG A 19 15.04 6.20 -14.59
N SER A 20 15.16 6.30 -15.91
CA SER A 20 14.06 6.16 -16.85
C SER A 20 13.31 4.83 -16.61
N PRO A 21 11.97 4.81 -16.57
CA PRO A 21 11.18 3.62 -16.27
C PRO A 21 10.99 2.80 -17.56
N HIS A 22 12.07 2.30 -18.15
CA HIS A 22 12.01 1.50 -19.39
C HIS A 22 11.83 -0.01 -19.14
N ARG A 23 11.43 -0.43 -17.93
CA ARG A 23 11.17 -1.85 -17.59
C ARG A 23 9.77 -2.14 -17.07
N VAL A 24 8.79 -1.28 -17.35
CA VAL A 24 7.40 -1.49 -16.90
C VAL A 24 6.56 -2.21 -17.97
N ILE A 25 6.99 -2.21 -19.23
CA ILE A 25 6.19 -2.71 -20.35
C ILE A 25 6.16 -4.25 -20.38
N ASP A 26 7.25 -4.91 -20.03
CA ASP A 26 7.33 -6.39 -20.07
C ASP A 26 6.58 -7.09 -18.93
N ILE A 27 6.15 -6.35 -17.90
CA ILE A 27 5.47 -6.90 -16.72
C ILE A 27 3.94 -6.94 -16.90
N LEU A 28 3.40 -6.25 -17.92
CA LEU A 28 1.96 -6.12 -18.14
C LEU A 28 1.37 -7.18 -19.07
N LEU A 29 2.18 -8.05 -19.67
CA LEU A 29 1.72 -9.01 -20.70
C LEU A 29 1.59 -10.47 -20.24
N GLY A 30 1.80 -10.78 -18.96
CA GLY A 30 1.55 -12.13 -18.47
C GLY A 30 1.50 -12.16 -16.96
N ASN A 31 0.31 -12.27 -16.40
CA ASN A 31 0.19 -12.58 -14.98
C ASN A 31 -0.80 -13.74 -14.81
N GLU A 32 -0.26 -14.95 -14.72
CA GLU A 32 -0.94 -16.17 -14.24
C GLU A 32 -1.15 -16.12 -12.71
N GLY A 33 -1.25 -14.91 -12.13
CA GLY A 33 -1.47 -14.70 -10.71
C GLY A 33 -2.96 -14.75 -10.37
N ALA A 34 -3.28 -15.08 -9.12
CA ALA A 34 -4.67 -15.04 -8.67
C ALA A 34 -5.21 -13.59 -8.66
N PRO A 35 -6.52 -13.39 -8.91
CA PRO A 35 -7.13 -12.07 -8.82
C PRO A 35 -6.97 -11.52 -7.40
N SER A 36 -6.74 -10.22 -7.31
CA SER A 36 -6.63 -9.54 -6.01
C SER A 36 -7.98 -9.47 -5.30
N ARG A 37 -7.94 -9.24 -3.98
CA ARG A 37 -9.16 -9.05 -3.18
C ARG A 37 -9.17 -7.67 -2.55
N ARG A 38 -10.31 -7.01 -2.53
CA ARG A 38 -10.51 -5.79 -1.74
C ARG A 38 -10.96 -6.16 -0.34
N VAL A 39 -10.20 -5.75 0.67
CA VAL A 39 -10.47 -6.07 2.08
C VAL A 39 -10.43 -4.82 2.95
N PRO A 40 -11.14 -4.80 4.08
CA PRO A 40 -11.00 -3.72 5.07
C PRO A 40 -9.56 -3.67 5.60
N GLY A 41 -8.93 -2.51 5.55
CA GLY A 41 -7.63 -2.25 6.17
C GLY A 41 -7.76 -1.82 7.63
N LEU A 42 -6.62 -1.74 8.32
CA LEU A 42 -6.51 -1.35 9.73
C LEU A 42 -7.17 -0.02 10.10
N ARG A 43 -7.13 0.99 9.20
CA ARG A 43 -7.80 2.29 9.41
C ARG A 43 -9.17 2.37 8.75
N GLY A 44 -9.72 1.22 8.36
CA GLY A 44 -11.03 1.14 7.73
C GLY A 44 -11.11 1.63 6.29
N HIS A 45 -9.97 1.92 5.66
CA HIS A 45 -9.89 2.13 4.22
C HIS A 45 -9.82 0.76 3.52
N LEU A 46 -10.35 0.67 2.30
CA LEU A 46 -10.22 -0.54 1.50
C LEU A 46 -8.77 -0.67 1.00
N VAL A 47 -8.16 -1.83 1.25
CA VAL A 47 -6.84 -2.22 0.75
C VAL A 47 -6.97 -3.38 -0.23
N TYR A 48 -5.95 -3.56 -1.06
CA TYR A 48 -5.86 -4.69 -1.98
C TYR A 48 -4.99 -5.78 -1.35
N ALA A 49 -5.48 -7.01 -1.32
CA ALA A 49 -4.74 -8.18 -0.89
C ALA A 49 -4.35 -9.02 -2.11
N ASP A 50 -3.11 -9.50 -2.13
CA ASP A 50 -2.70 -10.55 -3.07
C ASP A 50 -3.16 -11.92 -2.57
N ASP A 51 -2.80 -12.96 -3.32
CA ASP A 51 -3.09 -14.36 -3.05
C ASP A 51 -2.24 -14.94 -1.90
N VAL A 52 -1.08 -14.36 -1.62
CA VAL A 52 -0.18 -14.77 -0.53
C VAL A 52 -0.59 -14.16 0.81
N GLY A 53 -1.39 -13.08 0.82
CA GLY A 53 -1.88 -12.41 2.02
C GLY A 53 -1.15 -11.11 2.36
N TYR A 54 -0.29 -10.60 1.48
CA TYR A 54 0.21 -9.23 1.61
C TYR A 54 -0.87 -8.23 1.22
N THR A 55 -0.85 -7.08 1.90
CA THR A 55 -1.84 -6.02 1.69
C THR A 55 -1.17 -4.75 1.19
N TYR A 56 -1.89 -4.03 0.33
CA TYR A 56 -1.38 -2.89 -0.39
C TYR A 56 -2.39 -1.73 -0.37
N VAL A 57 -1.87 -0.52 -0.23
CA VAL A 57 -2.61 0.73 -0.40
C VAL A 57 -2.36 1.30 -1.79
N GLN A 58 -3.38 1.94 -2.36
CA GLN A 58 -3.20 2.70 -3.59
C GLN A 58 -2.40 3.96 -3.31
N ASN A 59 -1.27 4.11 -4.02
CA ASN A 59 -0.41 5.29 -3.92
C ASN A 59 -0.73 6.31 -5.01
N HIS A 60 -0.80 5.86 -6.27
CA HIS A 60 -1.09 6.72 -7.42
C HIS A 60 -1.84 5.91 -8.49
N GLN A 61 -2.56 6.58 -9.38
CA GLN A 61 -3.13 5.95 -10.57
C GLN A 61 -2.41 6.48 -11.80
N SER A 62 -1.72 5.60 -12.52
CA SER A 62 -1.10 5.98 -13.78
C SER A 62 -2.13 5.89 -14.90
N THR A 63 -2.42 7.02 -15.55
CA THR A 63 -3.27 7.05 -16.73
C THR A 63 -2.45 7.45 -17.95
N ASN A 64 -2.00 6.48 -18.74
CA ASN A 64 -1.52 6.79 -20.07
C ASN A 64 -2.73 6.89 -21.01
N ARG A 65 -3.25 8.10 -21.23
CA ARG A 65 -4.45 8.35 -22.06
C ARG A 65 -4.33 7.84 -23.50
N ARG A 66 -3.12 7.53 -23.98
CA ARG A 66 -2.90 7.06 -25.35
C ARG A 66 -3.19 5.57 -25.54
N LEU A 67 -3.21 4.79 -24.46
CA LEU A 67 -3.47 3.34 -24.49
C LEU A 67 -4.28 2.98 -23.25
N VAL A 68 -5.58 2.71 -23.40
CA VAL A 68 -6.47 2.25 -22.31
C VAL A 68 -5.89 1.04 -21.58
N LEU A 69 -5.14 0.19 -22.30
CA LEU A 69 -4.40 -0.98 -21.80
C LEU A 69 -3.25 -0.66 -20.82
N ASN A 70 -2.81 0.60 -20.73
CA ASN A 70 -1.71 1.03 -19.85
C ASN A 70 -2.20 1.84 -18.65
N THR A 71 -3.46 1.63 -18.23
CA THR A 71 -4.04 2.28 -17.06
C THR A 71 -3.94 1.34 -15.86
N TYR A 72 -3.08 1.66 -14.90
CA TYR A 72 -2.82 0.80 -13.74
C TYR A 72 -2.76 1.61 -12.44
N ARG A 73 -3.12 0.95 -11.34
CA ARG A 73 -2.89 1.44 -9.97
C ARG A 73 -1.44 1.16 -9.62
N GLN A 74 -0.75 2.16 -9.13
CA GLN A 74 0.50 2.00 -8.42
C GLN A 74 0.19 1.77 -6.95
N LEU A 75 0.72 0.69 -6.41
CA LEU A 75 0.46 0.19 -5.08
C LEU A 75 1.73 0.25 -4.23
N ARG A 76 1.55 0.43 -2.92
CA ARG A 76 2.61 0.31 -1.90
C ARG A 76 2.14 -0.64 -0.82
N CYS A 77 3.05 -1.41 -0.22
CA CYS A 77 2.71 -2.25 0.93
C CYS A 77 2.03 -1.43 2.03
N SER A 78 1.00 -1.98 2.66
CA SER A 78 0.26 -1.34 3.76
C SER A 78 1.16 -1.01 4.96
N ARG A 79 2.27 -1.73 5.12
CA ARG A 79 3.28 -1.51 6.18
C ARG A 79 4.36 -0.51 5.78
N TYR A 80 4.12 0.34 4.78
CA TYR A 80 5.11 1.35 4.36
C TYR A 80 5.53 2.29 5.50
N GLU A 81 4.61 2.65 6.41
CA GLU A 81 4.92 3.48 7.59
C GLU A 81 5.83 2.75 8.58
N ARG A 82 5.93 1.42 8.51
CA ARG A 82 6.83 0.57 9.31
C ARG A 82 8.14 0.24 8.57
N GLY A 83 8.42 0.93 7.47
CA GLY A 83 9.66 0.81 6.72
C GLY A 83 9.65 -0.26 5.61
N CYS A 84 8.49 -0.82 5.25
CA CYS A 84 8.41 -1.68 4.07
C CYS A 84 8.44 -0.83 2.79
N THR A 85 9.39 -1.08 1.89
CA THR A 85 9.52 -0.33 0.63
C THR A 85 8.87 -1.04 -0.57
N ALA A 86 8.27 -2.21 -0.36
CA ALA A 86 7.67 -3.00 -1.42
C ALA A 86 6.62 -2.19 -2.20
N THR A 87 6.80 -2.17 -3.52
CA THR A 87 5.89 -1.53 -4.48
C THR A 87 5.34 -2.57 -5.44
N ALA A 88 4.15 -2.30 -5.94
CA ALA A 88 3.47 -3.17 -6.87
C ALA A 88 2.61 -2.36 -7.85
N SER A 89 2.06 -3.04 -8.85
CA SER A 89 1.00 -2.49 -9.69
C SER A 89 -0.15 -3.45 -9.88
N MET A 90 -1.27 -2.91 -10.34
CA MET A 90 -2.45 -3.68 -10.68
C MET A 90 -3.19 -2.98 -11.82
N SER A 91 -3.58 -3.71 -12.85
CA SER A 91 -4.42 -3.13 -13.93
C SER A 91 -5.72 -2.57 -13.35
N LEU A 92 -6.23 -1.47 -13.93
CA LEU A 92 -7.56 -0.96 -13.56
C LEU A 92 -8.69 -1.87 -14.02
N PHE A 93 -8.48 -2.58 -15.13
CA PHE A 93 -9.49 -3.43 -15.77
C PHE A 93 -8.88 -4.80 -16.08
N PRO A 94 -9.46 -5.88 -15.53
CA PRO A 94 -10.60 -5.93 -14.59
C PRO A 94 -10.30 -5.30 -13.21
N GLU A 95 -11.33 -4.91 -12.44
CA GLU A 95 -11.20 -4.15 -11.17
C GLU A 95 -10.24 -4.80 -10.17
N ASN A 96 -10.27 -6.13 -10.10
CA ASN A 96 -9.48 -6.97 -9.18
C ASN A 96 -8.40 -7.77 -9.93
N SER A 97 -7.73 -7.11 -10.88
CA SER A 97 -6.62 -7.72 -11.60
C SER A 97 -5.55 -8.26 -10.63
N PRO A 98 -4.79 -9.28 -11.03
CA PRO A 98 -3.67 -9.76 -10.23
C PRO A 98 -2.67 -8.64 -9.91
N ILE A 99 -2.13 -8.65 -8.70
CA ILE A 99 -1.10 -7.69 -8.27
C ILE A 99 0.25 -8.17 -8.79
N VAL A 100 1.02 -7.26 -9.39
CA VAL A 100 2.39 -7.53 -9.79
C VAL A 100 3.36 -6.78 -8.89
N MET A 101 4.14 -7.51 -8.09
CA MET A 101 5.13 -6.95 -7.18
C MET A 101 6.44 -6.62 -7.91
N TYR A 102 7.01 -5.44 -7.63
CA TYR A 102 8.31 -5.02 -8.18
C TYR A 102 9.48 -5.24 -7.22
N GLN A 103 9.22 -5.19 -5.91
CA GLN A 103 10.22 -5.29 -4.86
C GLN A 103 9.72 -6.19 -3.73
N PRO A 104 10.58 -7.05 -3.17
CA PRO A 104 10.17 -7.96 -2.11
C PRO A 104 9.80 -7.22 -0.82
N HIS A 105 8.93 -7.84 -0.01
CA HIS A 105 8.62 -7.38 1.34
C HIS A 105 9.77 -7.72 2.30
N ASN A 106 9.98 -6.87 3.30
CA ASN A 106 10.93 -7.09 4.40
C ASN A 106 10.25 -7.60 5.68
N HIS A 107 9.05 -8.15 5.55
CA HIS A 107 8.28 -8.71 6.64
C HIS A 107 7.48 -9.92 6.17
N HIS A 108 7.11 -10.78 7.10
CA HIS A 108 6.14 -11.83 6.84
C HIS A 108 4.73 -11.24 6.64
N VAL A 109 3.89 -12.00 5.95
CA VAL A 109 2.44 -11.78 5.99
C VAL A 109 1.97 -11.78 7.44
N GLY A 110 0.93 -11.02 7.75
CA GLY A 110 0.40 -10.97 9.10
C GLY A 110 -1.08 -10.64 9.11
N HIS A 111 -1.62 -10.39 10.30
CA HIS A 111 -3.06 -10.36 10.54
C HIS A 111 -3.78 -9.06 10.11
N ASP A 112 -3.25 -8.34 9.12
CA ASP A 112 -3.75 -7.01 8.77
C ASP A 112 -5.19 -7.08 8.22
N ILE A 113 -5.55 -8.20 7.58
CA ILE A 113 -6.89 -8.47 7.04
C ILE A 113 -7.88 -8.76 8.18
N GLU A 114 -7.51 -9.64 9.12
CA GLU A 114 -8.33 -10.06 10.25
C GLU A 114 -8.59 -8.89 11.19
N ILE A 115 -7.55 -8.10 11.48
CA ILE A 115 -7.69 -6.90 12.32
C ILE A 115 -8.57 -5.87 11.61
N GLY A 116 -8.40 -5.68 10.29
CA GLY A 116 -9.27 -4.80 9.51
C GLY A 116 -10.74 -5.23 9.54
N ALA A 117 -11.00 -6.53 9.38
CA ALA A 117 -12.34 -7.12 9.46
C ALA A 117 -12.96 -6.94 10.85
N PHE A 118 -12.16 -7.11 11.91
CA PHE A 118 -12.60 -6.86 13.28
C PHE A 118 -13.04 -5.41 13.51
N TYR A 119 -12.23 -4.43 13.09
CA TYR A 119 -12.59 -3.01 13.21
C TYR A 119 -13.80 -2.62 12.35
N ASP A 120 -13.98 -3.27 11.20
CA ASP A 120 -15.18 -3.09 10.38
C ASP A 120 -16.44 -3.64 11.06
N ALA A 121 -16.37 -4.84 11.64
CA ALA A 121 -17.47 -5.43 12.39
C ALA A 121 -17.88 -4.56 13.59
N MET A 122 -16.92 -4.01 14.34
CA MET A 122 -17.21 -3.10 15.45
C MET A 122 -17.86 -1.80 14.98
N ARG A 123 -17.43 -1.24 13.84
CA ARG A 123 -18.08 -0.05 13.26
C ARG A 123 -19.50 -0.32 12.83
N ARG A 124 -19.76 -1.47 12.18
CA ARG A 124 -21.12 -1.88 11.82
C ARG A 124 -22.01 -2.03 13.05
N ARG A 125 -21.52 -2.69 14.09
CA ARG A 125 -22.23 -2.83 15.37
C ARG A 125 -22.54 -1.48 16.01
N ALA A 126 -21.60 -0.55 16.02
CA ALA A 126 -21.79 0.81 16.54
C ALA A 126 -22.93 1.56 15.83
N LEU A 127 -23.02 1.41 14.50
CA LEU A 127 -24.10 1.99 13.71
C LEU A 127 -25.44 1.34 14.03
N THR A 128 -25.48 0.02 14.20
CA THR A 128 -26.71 -0.72 14.52
C THR A 128 -27.22 -0.41 15.94
N GLU A 129 -26.33 -0.33 16.92
CA GLU A 129 -26.66 -0.14 18.33
C GLU A 129 -26.79 1.35 18.72
N GLY A 130 -26.53 2.28 17.80
CA GLY A 130 -26.48 3.72 18.09
C GLY A 130 -25.42 4.09 19.16
N THR A 131 -24.46 3.20 19.38
CA THR A 131 -23.50 3.27 20.48
C THR A 131 -22.12 3.63 19.94
N PRO A 132 -21.38 4.58 20.55
CA PRO A 132 -20.05 4.95 20.06
C PRO A 132 -19.11 3.73 19.97
N VAL A 133 -18.33 3.64 18.88
CA VAL A 133 -17.39 2.53 18.64
C VAL A 133 -16.46 2.31 19.84
N ARG A 134 -16.01 3.38 20.50
CA ARG A 134 -15.15 3.30 21.70
C ARG A 134 -15.81 2.51 22.84
N THR A 135 -17.10 2.69 23.05
CA THR A 135 -17.86 1.96 24.08
C THR A 135 -17.96 0.48 23.73
N ILE A 136 -18.20 0.15 22.46
CA ILE A 136 -18.22 -1.25 21.99
C ILE A 136 -16.84 -1.91 22.12
N MET A 137 -15.76 -1.20 21.77
CA MET A 137 -14.40 -1.72 21.93
C MET A 137 -14.09 -2.03 23.39
N ASN A 138 -14.45 -1.13 24.31
CA ASN A 138 -14.20 -1.32 25.74
C ASN A 138 -14.95 -2.54 26.29
N ASN A 139 -16.22 -2.73 25.90
CA ASN A 139 -17.00 -3.88 26.33
C ASN A 139 -16.40 -5.20 25.81
N ASN A 140 -16.03 -5.25 24.52
CA ASN A 140 -15.42 -6.46 23.94
C ASN A 140 -14.02 -6.75 24.51
N PHE A 141 -13.25 -5.73 24.88
CA PHE A 141 -11.94 -5.92 25.51
C PHE A 141 -12.05 -6.52 26.92
N LEU A 142 -13.06 -6.09 27.69
CA LEU A 142 -13.37 -6.66 29.01
C LEU A 142 -13.88 -8.10 28.90
N ASP A 143 -14.73 -8.41 27.92
CA ASP A 143 -15.23 -9.76 27.68
C ASP A 143 -14.09 -10.74 27.28
N PHE A 144 -13.10 -10.26 26.52
CA PHE A 144 -11.93 -11.06 26.15
C PHE A 144 -10.98 -11.33 27.34
N GLN A 145 -10.88 -10.40 28.30
CA GLN A 145 -10.11 -10.61 29.54
C GLN A 145 -10.83 -11.51 30.56
N MET A 146 -12.15 -11.59 30.51
CA MET A 146 -12.96 -12.43 31.40
C MET A 146 -13.05 -13.91 30.95
N GLN A 147 -12.45 -14.26 29.81
CA GLN A 147 -12.43 -15.62 29.25
C GLN A 147 -11.02 -16.26 29.24
N LEU A 148 -10.04 -15.62 29.88
CA LEU A 148 -8.70 -16.14 30.17
C LEU A 148 -8.51 -16.27 31.69
#